data_AF-A0A815YJK3-F1
#
_entry.id   AF-A0A815YJK3-F1
#
_cell.length_a   1.000
_cell.length_b   1.000
_cell.length_c   1.000
_cell.angle_alpha   90.00
_cell.angle_beta   90.00
_cell.angle_gamma   90.00
#
_symmetry.space_group_name_H-M   'P 1'
#
loop_
_entity.id
_entity.type
_entity.pdbx_description
1 polymer ?
#
loop_
_entity_poly.entity_id
_entity_poly.type
_entity_poly.pdbx_seq_one_letter_code
_entity_poly.pdbx_strand_id
1 'polypeptide(L)'
;MNVFLTVFDDLAGILDRTFLDDYTLIDKDLLEYVCSFLASFEEVIEGLSCDKKPTIYKVLPLRQYLINQCKIHPDDHDGIRQIKTFI
;
A
#
# COMPACT_ATOMS: atom_id res chain seq x y z
N MET A 1 -27.50 21.14 -5.32
CA MET A 1 -27.80 20.34 -6.53
C MET A 1 -26.74 20.51 -7.64
N ASN A 2 -26.08 21.67 -7.77
CA ASN A 2 -25.02 21.87 -8.78
C ASN A 2 -23.69 21.17 -8.49
N VAL A 3 -23.24 21.09 -7.23
CA VAL A 3 -21.93 20.46 -6.89
C VAL A 3 -21.88 18.97 -7.26
N PHE A 4 -22.99 18.25 -7.11
CA PHE A 4 -23.07 16.83 -7.45
C PHE A 4 -22.92 16.61 -8.96
N LEU A 5 -23.51 17.47 -9.79
CA LEU A 5 -23.39 17.40 -11.24
C LEU A 5 -21.98 17.77 -11.71
N THR A 6 -21.35 18.77 -11.09
CA THR A 6 -19.95 19.14 -11.41
C THR A 6 -18.98 18.00 -11.10
N VAL A 7 -19.11 17.35 -9.94
CA VAL A 7 -18.28 16.18 -9.58
C VAL A 7 -18.54 15.01 -10.53
N PHE A 8 -19.79 14.84 -11.00
CA PHE A 8 -20.15 13.75 -11.92
C PHE A 8 -19.62 13.98 -13.34
N ASP A 9 -19.65 15.22 -13.83
CA ASP A 9 -19.06 15.62 -15.13
C ASP A 9 -17.53 15.50 -15.10
N ASP A 10 -16.89 15.86 -13.98
CA ASP A 10 -15.45 15.64 -13.78
C ASP A 10 -15.12 14.13 -13.72
N LEU A 11 -16.00 13.33 -13.10
CA LEU A 11 -15.87 11.87 -13.07
C LEU A 11 -15.91 11.27 -14.47
N ALA A 12 -16.77 11.79 -15.36
CA ALA A 12 -16.89 11.31 -16.74
C ALA A 12 -15.64 11.61 -17.58
N GLY A 13 -14.89 12.68 -17.26
CA GLY A 13 -13.59 12.98 -17.87
C GLY A 13 -12.44 12.11 -17.33
N ILE A 14 -12.54 11.64 -16.09
CA ILE A 14 -11.59 10.73 -15.46
C ILE A 14 -11.85 9.27 -15.90
N LEU A 15 -13.13 8.93 -16.08
CA LEU A 15 -13.63 7.63 -16.54
C LEU A 15 -13.71 7.62 -18.08
N ASP A 16 -12.64 7.99 -18.77
CA ASP A 16 -12.55 7.71 -20.19
C ASP A 16 -12.64 6.19 -20.37
N ARG A 17 -13.46 5.71 -21.31
CA ARG A 17 -13.81 4.27 -21.44
C ARG A 17 -12.57 3.39 -21.60
N THR A 18 -11.49 3.97 -22.13
CA THR A 18 -10.17 3.37 -22.28
C THR A 18 -9.52 2.96 -20.96
N PHE A 19 -9.71 3.74 -19.88
CA PHE A 19 -9.17 3.41 -18.55
C PHE A 19 -10.14 2.60 -17.70
N LEU A 20 -11.46 2.68 -17.97
CA LEU A 20 -12.47 1.91 -17.26
C LEU A 20 -12.19 0.40 -17.33
N ASP A 21 -11.84 -0.11 -18.50
CA ASP A 21 -11.46 -1.52 -18.67
C ASP A 21 -10.23 -1.87 -17.82
N ASP A 22 -9.22 -0.99 -17.77
CA ASP A 22 -8.03 -1.18 -16.92
C ASP A 22 -8.38 -1.17 -15.41
N TYR A 23 -9.31 -0.30 -14.99
CA TYR A 23 -9.78 -0.27 -13.59
C TYR A 23 -10.61 -1.50 -13.21
N THR A 24 -11.32 -2.12 -14.16
CA THR A 24 -12.05 -3.37 -13.88
C THR A 24 -11.11 -4.55 -13.59
N LEU A 25 -9.86 -4.48 -14.06
CA LEU A 25 -8.84 -5.48 -13.77
C LEU A 25 -8.19 -5.30 -12.39
N ILE A 26 -8.44 -4.18 -11.71
CA ILE A 26 -7.90 -3.94 -10.38
C ILE A 26 -8.72 -4.74 -9.37
N ASP A 27 -8.07 -5.76 -8.81
CA ASP A 27 -8.56 -6.43 -7.62
C ASP A 27 -8.44 -5.48 -6.42
N LYS A 28 -9.59 -4.91 -6.02
CA LYS A 28 -9.69 -3.96 -4.91
C LYS A 28 -9.23 -4.57 -3.59
N ASP A 29 -9.55 -5.83 -3.35
CA ASP A 29 -9.23 -6.51 -2.10
C ASP A 29 -7.72 -6.73 -2.03
N LEU A 30 -7.12 -7.22 -3.12
CA LEU A 30 -5.66 -7.30 -3.24
C LEU A 30 -4.99 -5.94 -3.04
N LEU A 31 -5.53 -4.87 -3.62
CA LEU A 31 -4.98 -3.53 -3.47
C LEU A 31 -5.03 -3.07 -2.01
N GLU A 32 -6.12 -3.32 -1.28
CA GLU A 32 -6.21 -3.02 0.15
C GLU A 32 -5.18 -3.83 0.97
N TYR A 33 -4.96 -5.09 0.63
CA TYR A 33 -3.90 -5.89 1.24
C TYR A 33 -2.50 -5.33 0.95
N VAL A 34 -2.25 -4.87 -0.28
CA VAL A 34 -0.95 -4.26 -0.67
C VAL A 34 -0.73 -2.96 0.09
N CYS A 35 -1.73 -2.09 0.16
CA CYS A 35 -1.66 -0.86 0.96
C CYS A 35 -1.38 -1.16 2.43
N SER A 36 -2.06 -2.15 3.00
CA SER A 36 -1.87 -2.56 4.40
C SER A 36 -0.46 -3.12 4.65
N PHE A 37 0.08 -3.90 3.69
CA PHE A 37 1.45 -4.40 3.75
C PHE A 37 2.48 -3.25 3.70
N LEU A 38 2.30 -2.30 2.78
CA LEU A 38 3.20 -1.15 2.63
C LEU A 38 3.15 -0.17 3.80
N ALA A 39 2.03 -0.08 4.52
CA ALA A 39 1.89 0.79 5.70
C ALA A 39 2.95 0.51 6.78
N SER A 40 3.37 -0.75 6.92
CA SER A 40 4.43 -1.13 7.87
C SER A 40 5.79 -0.51 7.51
N PHE A 41 6.06 -0.30 6.23
CA PHE A 41 7.29 0.35 5.76
C PHE A 41 7.23 1.86 5.97
N GLU A 42 6.08 2.47 5.74
CA GLU A 42 5.86 3.90 6.01
C GLU A 42 6.11 4.21 7.48
N GLU A 43 5.57 3.40 8.40
CA GLU A 43 5.81 3.53 9.85
C GLU A 43 7.31 3.53 10.20
N VAL A 44 8.09 2.67 9.55
CA VAL A 44 9.55 2.60 9.77
C VAL A 44 10.26 3.80 9.18
N ILE A 45 9.86 4.24 7.98
CA ILE A 45 10.41 5.44 7.33
C ILE A 45 10.14 6.67 8.20
N GLU A 46 8.89 6.88 8.64
CA GLU A 46 8.51 7.97 9.53
C GLU A 46 9.30 7.90 10.85
N GLY A 47 9.34 6.72 11.47
CA GLY A 47 10.07 6.47 12.70
C GLY A 47 11.56 6.82 12.59
N LEU A 48 12.21 6.51 11.47
CA LEU A 48 13.62 6.82 11.23
C LEU A 48 13.86 8.26 10.76
N SER A 49 12.92 8.85 10.02
CA SER A 49 13.06 10.18 9.41
C SER A 49 13.10 11.33 10.42
N CYS A 50 12.54 11.13 11.61
CA CYS A 50 12.53 12.14 12.67
C CYS A 50 13.92 12.43 13.25
N ASP A 51 14.87 11.50 13.10
CA ASP A 51 16.25 11.64 13.59
C ASP A 51 17.22 11.86 12.44
N LYS A 52 17.97 12.98 12.47
CA LYS A 52 19.06 13.23 11.49
C LYS A 52 20.18 12.16 11.53
N LYS A 53 20.27 11.42 12.64
CA LYS A 53 21.19 10.27 12.84
C LYS A 53 20.49 9.20 13.69
N PRO A 54 19.76 8.27 13.06
CA PRO A 54 19.15 7.15 13.78
C PRO A 54 20.21 6.31 14.48
N THR A 55 20.01 5.97 15.75
CA THR A 55 20.94 5.11 16.49
C THR A 55 20.69 3.64 16.16
N ILE A 56 21.72 2.79 16.32
CA ILE A 56 21.60 1.33 16.12
C ILE A 56 20.46 0.75 16.97
N TYR A 57 20.29 1.22 18.20
CA TYR A 57 19.22 0.79 19.11
C TYR A 57 17.81 1.10 18.59
N LYS A 58 17.67 2.09 17.71
CA LYS A 58 16.40 2.42 17.04
C LYS A 58 16.24 1.65 15.72
N VAL A 59 17.32 1.49 14.97
CA VAL A 59 17.31 0.80 13.66
C VAL A 59 17.08 -0.70 13.82
N LEU A 60 17.73 -1.37 14.78
CA LEU A 60 17.64 -2.83 14.92
C LEU A 60 16.21 -3.33 15.20
N PRO A 61 15.43 -2.74 16.14
CA PRO A 61 14.04 -3.15 16.35
C PRO A 61 13.17 -2.96 15.11
N LEU A 62 13.29 -1.82 14.42
CA LEU A 62 12.49 -1.52 13.23
C LEU A 62 12.85 -2.44 12.05
N ARG A 63 14.13 -2.79 11.90
CA ARG A 63 14.55 -3.82 10.94
C ARG A 63 13.93 -5.17 11.27
N GLN A 64 13.97 -5.59 12.53
CA GLN A 64 13.39 -6.87 12.94
C GLN A 64 11.87 -6.90 12.76
N TYR A 65 11.21 -5.76 12.99
CA TYR A 65 9.80 -5.57 12.70
C TYR A 65 9.48 -5.81 11.23
N LEU A 66 10.18 -5.14 10.28
CA LEU A 66 9.97 -5.38 8.85
C LEU A 66 10.25 -6.82 8.43
N ILE A 67 11.32 -7.43 8.97
CA ILE A 67 11.61 -8.86 8.71
C ILE A 67 10.44 -9.73 9.13
N ASN A 68 9.78 -9.42 10.24
CA ASN A 68 8.61 -10.17 10.69
C ASN A 68 7.41 -9.92 9.78
N GLN A 69 7.18 -8.70 9.31
CA GLN A 69 6.09 -8.38 8.37
C GLN A 69 6.27 -9.06 7.00
N CYS A 70 7.51 -9.27 6.56
CA CYS A 70 7.81 -9.96 5.30
C CYS A 70 7.69 -11.49 5.38
N LYS A 71 7.52 -12.08 6.57
CA LYS A 71 7.31 -13.53 6.67
C LYS A 71 6.00 -13.92 6.03
N ILE A 72 6.02 -15.03 5.31
CA ILE A 72 4.81 -15.62 4.71
C ILE A 72 4.00 -16.28 5.81
N HIS A 73 2.75 -15.85 5.95
CA HIS A 73 1.77 -16.44 6.85
C HIS A 73 0.73 -17.26 6.06
N PRO A 74 0.20 -18.34 6.66
CA PRO A 74 -0.81 -19.17 6.00
C PRO A 74 -2.11 -18.40 5.72
N ASP A 75 -2.40 -17.38 6.52
CA ASP A 75 -3.58 -16.53 6.41
C ASP A 75 -3.38 -15.31 5.49
N ASP A 76 -2.20 -15.16 4.87
CA ASP A 76 -1.93 -14.08 3.93
C ASP A 76 -2.76 -14.26 2.64
N HIS A 77 -3.22 -13.13 2.09
CA HIS A 77 -3.79 -13.09 0.74
C HIS A 77 -2.79 -13.59 -0.32
N ASP A 78 -3.26 -14.29 -1.35
CA ASP A 78 -2.41 -14.96 -2.35
C ASP A 78 -1.41 -14.01 -3.03
N GLY A 79 -1.86 -12.83 -3.44
CA GLY A 79 -0.98 -11.83 -4.05
C GLY A 79 0.08 -11.30 -3.09
N ILE A 80 -0.22 -11.21 -1.78
CA ILE A 80 0.77 -10.81 -0.77
C ILE A 80 1.81 -11.89 -0.57
N ARG A 81 1.41 -13.16 -0.55
CA ARG A 81 2.37 -14.28 -0.52
C ARG A 81 3.34 -14.21 -1.69
N GLN A 82 2.83 -13.96 -2.90
CA GLN A 82 3.67 -13.80 -4.08
C GLN A 82 4.64 -12.63 -3.93
N ILE A 83 4.17 -11.45 -3.50
CA ILE A 83 5.06 -10.30 -3.27
C ILE A 83 6.16 -10.65 -2.26
N LYS A 84 5.81 -11.27 -1.13
CA LYS A 84 6.76 -11.68 -0.08
C LYS A 84 7.81 -12.68 -0.58
N THR A 85 7.53 -13.50 -1.61
CA THR A 85 8.55 -14.40 -2.17
C THR A 85 9.67 -13.70 -2.93
N PHE A 86 9.50 -12.42 -3.31
CA PHE A 86 10.52 -11.63 -4.01
C PHE A 86 11.37 -10.76 -3.08
N ILE A 87 11.08 -10.75 -1.77
CA ILE A 87 11.74 -9.93 -0.75
C ILE A 87 12.59 -10.83 0.15
#